data_AF-E6XQQ3-F1
#
_entry.id   AF-E6XQQ3-F1
#
_cell.length_a   1.000
_cell.length_b   1.000
_cell.length_c   1.000
_cell.angle_alpha   90.00
_cell.angle_beta   90.00
_cell.angle_gamma   90.00
#
_symmetry.space_group_name_H-M   'P 1'
#
loop_
_entity.id
_entity.type
_entity.pdbx_description
1 polymer ?
#
loop_
_entity_poly.entity_id
_entity_poly.type
_entity_poly.pdbx_seq_one_letter_code
_entity_poly.pdbx_strand_id
1 'polypeptide(L)'
;MSATHQSNAVLATADLSSERLDHQEASASSPWLAKKVGELVAEDFRRAHVFSQFGIDFCCGGGKSLAVACERANVEPAKVVAALNAATLTGCKEDQLNQLPLDQLIEYIESTHHQYVREKAPLLIEYSEKMVRAHGEHYAEIIPFAGWVRALIEDLMPHLMKEEKILFPAIRALSQGEHVEGCFGHIGNPINAMQHEHEEAGAILQKLHELTNDFTPPEHACTTWRVCYATLAEFEADLHQHIHLENNILFPKSLDLAQ
;
A
#
# COMPACT_ATOMS: atom_id res chain seq x y z
N MET A 1 3.48 67.63 -28.43
CA MET A 1 4.62 68.25 -29.12
C MET A 1 5.82 67.35 -28.88
N SER A 2 6.02 66.34 -29.73
CA SER A 2 7.00 66.33 -30.84
C SER A 2 8.44 66.20 -30.32
N ALA A 3 9.32 65.29 -30.76
CA ALA A 3 9.26 64.23 -31.77
C ALA A 3 10.53 63.33 -31.68
N THR A 4 10.40 62.07 -32.12
CA THR A 4 11.30 61.27 -33.00
C THR A 4 12.77 60.98 -32.67
N HIS A 5 13.14 59.69 -32.65
CA HIS A 5 13.94 58.98 -33.68
C HIS A 5 13.99 57.45 -33.40
N GLN A 6 13.33 56.60 -34.21
CA GLN A 6 13.87 55.73 -35.30
C GLN A 6 14.78 54.58 -34.80
N SER A 7 14.31 53.33 -34.76
CA SER A 7 14.22 52.30 -35.83
C SER A 7 15.52 51.51 -36.06
N ASN A 8 15.50 50.20 -35.78
CA ASN A 8 15.68 49.19 -36.83
C ASN A 8 15.32 47.77 -36.34
N ALA A 9 14.40 47.14 -37.08
CA ALA A 9 14.08 45.73 -37.01
C ALA A 9 14.93 44.98 -38.04
N VAL A 10 15.44 43.80 -37.68
CA VAL A 10 15.91 42.80 -38.65
C VAL A 10 15.27 41.46 -38.26
N LEU A 11 14.42 40.97 -39.15
CA LEU A 11 13.90 39.61 -39.18
C LEU A 11 15.01 38.64 -39.61
N ALA A 12 15.12 37.50 -38.95
CA ALA A 12 15.72 36.26 -39.48
C ALA A 12 14.97 35.08 -38.83
N THR A 13 13.89 34.63 -39.47
CA THR A 13 13.76 33.31 -40.13
C THR A 13 13.96 32.13 -39.19
N ALA A 14 12.82 31.52 -38.82
CA ALA A 14 12.72 30.21 -38.20
C ALA A 14 13.28 29.13 -39.14
N ASP A 15 14.10 28.24 -38.58
CA ASP A 15 14.41 26.95 -39.20
C ASP A 15 13.93 25.84 -38.26
N LEU A 16 12.89 25.15 -38.72
CA LEU A 16 12.29 23.96 -38.15
C LEU A 16 12.85 22.78 -38.94
N SER A 17 13.69 21.93 -38.35
CA SER A 17 13.64 20.47 -38.57
C SER A 17 14.81 19.72 -37.92
N SER A 18 14.48 18.54 -37.40
CA SER A 18 15.37 17.41 -37.11
C SER A 18 16.07 17.38 -35.74
N GLU A 19 15.28 17.35 -34.67
CA GLU A 19 15.66 16.55 -33.49
C GLU A 19 15.63 15.07 -33.89
N ARG A 20 16.80 14.46 -34.09
CA ARG A 20 16.92 13.00 -34.15
C ARG A 20 17.03 12.49 -32.73
N LEU A 21 16.09 11.62 -32.39
CA LEU A 21 16.05 10.79 -31.20
C LEU A 21 17.34 9.97 -31.07
N ASP A 22 18.19 10.34 -30.12
CA ASP A 22 19.18 9.41 -29.58
C ASP A 22 18.44 8.40 -28.69
N HIS A 23 18.11 7.25 -29.28
CA HIS A 23 17.85 6.04 -28.53
C HIS A 23 19.15 5.59 -27.85
N GLN A 24 19.40 6.11 -26.66
CA GLN A 24 20.48 5.61 -25.82
C GLN A 24 19.97 4.40 -25.03
N GLU A 25 20.37 3.22 -25.50
CA GLU A 25 20.28 1.94 -24.83
C GLU A 25 20.79 2.05 -23.39
N ALA A 26 19.90 1.91 -22.40
CA ALA A 26 20.27 1.70 -21.00
C ALA A 26 20.25 0.20 -20.69
N SER A 27 21.17 -0.54 -21.30
CA SER A 27 21.61 -1.86 -20.82
C SER A 27 22.63 -1.67 -19.69
N ALA A 28 22.13 -1.28 -18.52
CA ALA A 28 22.87 -1.36 -17.26
C ALA A 28 21.95 -2.09 -16.29
N SER A 29 22.39 -3.24 -15.78
CA SER A 29 21.64 -4.01 -14.79
C SER A 29 21.27 -3.09 -13.63
N SER A 30 20.00 -2.75 -13.55
CA SER A 30 19.46 -1.87 -12.53
C SER A 30 19.82 -2.41 -11.13
N PRO A 31 20.31 -1.56 -10.20
CA PRO A 31 20.70 -1.99 -8.85
C PRO A 31 19.54 -2.61 -8.07
N TRP A 32 18.30 -2.35 -8.49
CA TRP A 32 17.07 -2.93 -7.95
C TRP A 32 17.02 -4.46 -8.12
N LEU A 33 17.50 -5.00 -9.26
CA LEU A 33 17.24 -6.39 -9.65
C LEU A 33 17.95 -7.43 -8.78
N ALA A 34 19.08 -7.05 -8.17
CA ALA A 34 19.87 -7.93 -7.31
C ALA A 34 19.41 -7.93 -5.85
N LYS A 35 18.68 -6.90 -5.40
CA LYS A 35 18.21 -6.76 -4.02
C LYS A 35 17.02 -7.67 -3.74
N LYS A 36 16.87 -8.11 -2.49
CA LYS A 36 15.70 -8.89 -2.08
C LYS A 36 14.45 -8.03 -2.07
N VAL A 37 13.31 -8.58 -2.47
CA VAL A 37 12.05 -7.85 -2.51
C VAL A 37 11.66 -7.34 -1.11
N GLY A 38 11.85 -8.15 -0.08
CA GLY A 38 11.61 -7.75 1.31
C GLY A 38 12.58 -6.68 1.80
N GLU A 39 13.85 -6.71 1.36
CA GLU A 39 14.80 -5.62 1.63
C GLU A 39 14.37 -4.33 0.91
N LEU A 40 13.88 -4.43 -0.33
CA LEU A 40 13.38 -3.29 -1.08
C LEU A 40 12.15 -2.66 -0.43
N VAL A 41 11.20 -3.46 0.06
CA VAL A 41 10.03 -2.98 0.81
C VAL A 41 10.44 -2.42 2.17
N ALA A 42 11.41 -3.04 2.86
CA ALA A 42 11.92 -2.54 4.13
C ALA A 42 12.67 -1.20 3.97
N GLU A 43 13.30 -0.97 2.82
CA GLU A 43 13.93 0.30 2.46
C GLU A 43 12.93 1.38 2.04
N ASP A 44 11.74 0.99 1.54
CA ASP A 44 10.67 1.90 1.09
C ASP A 44 9.36 1.10 0.88
N PHE A 45 8.39 1.28 1.77
CA PHE A 45 7.16 0.49 1.76
C PHE A 45 6.26 0.76 0.57
N ARG A 46 6.38 1.92 -0.08
CA ARG A 46 5.54 2.23 -1.26
C ARG A 46 5.89 1.31 -2.42
N ARG A 47 7.06 0.67 -2.37
CA ARG A 47 7.44 -0.39 -3.31
C ARG A 47 6.56 -1.63 -3.14
N ALA A 48 5.95 -1.87 -1.98
CA ALA A 48 4.95 -2.93 -1.79
C ALA A 48 3.76 -2.75 -2.75
N HIS A 49 3.25 -1.52 -2.89
CA HIS A 49 2.18 -1.20 -3.84
C HIS A 49 2.64 -1.39 -5.29
N VAL A 50 3.89 -1.04 -5.60
CA VAL A 50 4.46 -1.35 -6.92
C VAL A 50 4.49 -2.86 -7.13
N PHE A 51 4.98 -3.64 -6.17
CA PHE A 51 5.07 -5.10 -6.29
C PHE A 51 3.69 -5.77 -6.40
N SER A 52 2.68 -5.31 -5.66
CA SER A 52 1.31 -5.85 -5.76
C SER A 52 0.70 -5.60 -7.15
N GLN A 53 0.92 -4.42 -7.74
CA GLN A 53 0.49 -4.13 -9.13
C GLN A 53 1.09 -5.07 -10.18
N PHE A 54 2.22 -5.71 -9.86
CA PHE A 54 2.90 -6.67 -10.73
C PHE A 54 2.77 -8.12 -10.24
N GLY A 55 1.92 -8.42 -9.25
CA GLY A 55 1.75 -9.77 -8.71
C GLY A 55 3.00 -10.35 -8.04
N ILE A 56 3.91 -9.49 -7.55
CA ILE A 56 5.15 -9.88 -6.90
C ILE A 56 4.90 -10.03 -5.39
N ASP A 57 5.00 -11.26 -4.87
CA ASP A 57 4.91 -11.57 -3.44
C ASP A 57 6.13 -11.06 -2.67
N PHE A 58 5.92 -10.03 -1.84
CA PHE A 58 6.91 -9.40 -0.98
C PHE A 58 6.75 -9.76 0.50
N CYS A 59 5.64 -10.40 0.90
CA CYS A 59 5.34 -10.77 2.29
C CYS A 59 5.96 -12.12 2.65
N CYS A 60 5.56 -13.20 1.97
CA CYS A 60 6.11 -14.55 2.20
C CYS A 60 7.32 -14.82 1.29
N GLY A 61 7.37 -14.14 0.15
CA GLY A 61 8.41 -14.24 -0.87
C GLY A 61 9.58 -13.27 -0.70
N GLY A 62 9.54 -12.37 0.29
CA GLY A 62 10.46 -11.24 0.45
C GLY A 62 11.95 -11.59 0.51
N GLY A 63 12.31 -12.84 0.84
CA GLY A 63 13.70 -13.30 0.87
C GLY A 63 14.37 -13.51 -0.51
N LYS A 64 13.64 -13.35 -1.62
CA LYS A 64 14.14 -13.57 -3.00
C LYS A 64 14.52 -12.25 -3.67
N SER A 65 15.47 -12.30 -4.61
CA SER A 65 15.82 -11.12 -5.40
C SER A 65 14.67 -10.65 -6.28
N LEU A 66 14.62 -9.36 -6.60
CA LEU A 66 13.62 -8.79 -7.49
C LEU A 66 13.62 -9.46 -8.87
N ALA A 67 14.79 -9.82 -9.41
CA ALA A 67 14.88 -10.57 -10.66
C ALA A 67 14.12 -11.91 -10.58
N VAL A 68 14.34 -12.68 -9.52
CA VAL A 68 13.68 -13.98 -9.31
C VAL A 68 12.17 -13.80 -9.07
N ALA A 69 11.78 -12.72 -8.40
CA ALA A 69 10.38 -12.42 -8.16
C ALA A 69 9.65 -12.03 -9.44
N CYS A 70 10.28 -11.23 -10.31
CA CYS A 70 9.75 -10.88 -11.63
C CYS A 70 9.59 -12.12 -12.54
N GLU A 71 10.56 -13.04 -12.53
CA GLU A 71 10.45 -14.31 -13.27
C GLU A 71 9.26 -15.15 -12.78
N ARG A 72 9.08 -15.27 -11.45
CA ARG A 72 7.97 -16.04 -10.87
C ARG A 72 6.60 -15.42 -11.14
N ALA A 73 6.52 -14.11 -11.13
CA ALA A 73 5.30 -13.36 -11.46
C ALA A 73 5.08 -13.21 -12.98
N ASN A 74 5.99 -13.73 -13.83
CA ASN A 74 5.94 -13.61 -15.28
C ASN A 74 5.81 -12.15 -15.76
N VAL A 75 6.54 -11.23 -15.14
CA VAL A 75 6.52 -9.78 -15.43
C VAL A 75 7.87 -9.28 -15.93
N GLU A 76 7.84 -8.26 -16.79
CA GLU A 76 9.04 -7.67 -17.39
C GLU A 76 9.80 -6.81 -16.37
N PRO A 77 11.06 -7.13 -16.02
CA PRO A 77 11.79 -6.45 -14.95
C PRO A 77 11.96 -4.94 -15.16
N ALA A 78 12.04 -4.48 -16.42
CA ALA A 78 12.18 -3.07 -16.76
C ALA A 78 10.96 -2.23 -16.32
N LYS A 79 9.74 -2.78 -16.42
CA LYS A 79 8.50 -2.10 -16.01
C LYS A 79 8.42 -1.93 -14.51
N VAL A 80 8.80 -2.98 -13.77
CA VAL A 80 8.85 -2.94 -12.31
C VAL A 80 9.88 -1.91 -11.84
N VAL A 81 11.07 -1.89 -12.44
CA VAL A 81 12.12 -0.90 -12.13
C VAL A 81 11.65 0.54 -12.42
N ALA A 82 10.95 0.78 -13.52
CA ALA A 82 10.41 2.10 -13.82
C ALA A 82 9.38 2.58 -12.77
N ALA A 83 8.48 1.67 -12.35
CA ALA A 83 7.50 1.95 -11.31
C ALA A 83 8.15 2.17 -9.94
N LEU A 84 9.20 1.41 -9.61
CA LEU A 84 10.00 1.62 -8.38
C LEU A 84 10.68 2.98 -8.35
N ASN A 85 11.26 3.42 -9.47
CA ASN A 85 11.87 4.74 -9.58
C ASN A 85 10.83 5.86 -9.40
N ALA A 86 9.62 5.68 -9.96
CA ALA A 86 8.52 6.63 -9.78
C ALA A 86 8.04 6.68 -8.32
N ALA A 87 7.92 5.53 -7.65
CA ALA A 87 7.54 5.45 -6.25
C ALA A 87 8.60 6.05 -5.32
N THR A 88 9.89 5.97 -5.67
CA THR A 88 11.00 6.51 -4.87
C THR A 88 11.00 8.04 -4.79
N LEU A 89 10.47 8.74 -5.82
CA LEU A 89 10.30 10.20 -5.78
C LEU A 89 9.29 10.66 -4.70
N THR A 90 8.43 9.75 -4.25
CA THR A 90 7.51 9.95 -3.11
C THR A 90 8.20 9.75 -1.74
N GLY A 91 9.51 9.43 -1.72
CA GLY A 91 10.24 8.89 -0.56
C GLY A 91 10.60 9.83 0.57
N CYS A 92 10.45 11.12 0.36
CA CYS A 92 10.53 12.07 1.47
C CYS A 92 9.47 11.83 2.55
N LYS A 93 8.31 11.20 2.25
CA LYS A 93 7.25 11.02 3.24
C LYS A 93 7.52 9.91 4.26
N GLU A 94 8.09 8.78 3.86
CA GLU A 94 8.30 7.64 4.76
C GLU A 94 9.46 7.88 5.73
N ASP A 95 10.56 8.46 5.24
CA ASP A 95 11.67 8.89 6.10
C ASP A 95 11.18 9.88 7.16
N GLN A 96 10.23 10.76 6.81
CA GLN A 96 9.59 11.66 7.76
C GLN A 96 8.75 10.89 8.79
N LEU A 97 7.93 9.92 8.37
CA LEU A 97 7.12 9.08 9.27
C LEU A 97 7.99 8.24 10.22
N ASN A 98 9.11 7.68 9.73
CA ASN A 98 10.05 6.94 10.57
C ASN A 98 10.80 7.85 11.56
N GLN A 99 10.88 9.16 11.32
CA GLN A 99 11.47 10.09 12.28
C GLN A 99 10.47 10.61 13.31
N LEU A 100 9.18 10.29 13.19
CA LEU A 100 8.18 10.72 14.15
C LEU A 100 8.37 10.07 15.53
N PRO A 101 8.12 10.83 16.61
CA PRO A 101 7.86 10.26 17.92
C PRO A 101 6.71 9.24 17.87
N LEU A 102 6.74 8.23 18.75
CA LEU A 102 5.74 7.16 18.73
C LEU A 102 4.31 7.66 18.88
N ASP A 103 4.05 8.67 19.73
CA ASP A 103 2.69 9.22 19.86
C ASP A 103 2.17 9.80 18.54
N GLN A 104 3.04 10.52 17.81
CA GLN A 104 2.68 11.18 16.56
C GLN A 104 2.51 10.17 15.43
N LEU A 105 3.33 9.11 15.42
CA LEU A 105 3.17 8.00 14.48
C LEU A 105 1.84 7.27 14.71
N ILE A 106 1.49 7.02 15.98
CA ILE A 106 0.20 6.43 16.33
C ILE A 106 -0.95 7.35 15.92
N GLU A 107 -0.88 8.65 16.23
CA GLU A 107 -1.91 9.62 15.82
C GLU A 107 -2.08 9.66 14.29
N TYR A 108 -0.98 9.58 13.55
CA TYR A 108 -1.00 9.48 12.09
C TYR A 108 -1.71 8.20 11.62
N ILE A 109 -1.39 7.04 12.18
CA ILE A 109 -2.02 5.75 11.86
C ILE A 109 -3.53 5.79 12.16
N GLU A 110 -3.91 6.25 13.35
CA GLU A 110 -5.32 6.35 13.78
C GLU A 110 -6.13 7.30 12.87
N SER A 111 -5.60 8.50 12.59
CA SER A 111 -6.29 9.54 11.81
C SER A 111 -6.26 9.33 10.30
N THR A 112 -5.31 8.55 9.79
CA THR A 112 -5.18 8.26 8.36
C THR A 112 -5.79 6.90 8.05
N HIS A 113 -5.19 5.84 8.55
CA HIS A 113 -5.50 4.47 8.14
C HIS A 113 -6.73 3.93 8.87
N HIS A 114 -6.81 4.06 10.19
CA HIS A 114 -7.96 3.52 10.93
C HIS A 114 -9.25 4.26 10.58
N GLN A 115 -9.16 5.59 10.42
CA GLN A 115 -10.29 6.38 9.92
C GLN A 115 -10.70 5.94 8.50
N TYR A 116 -9.75 5.79 7.58
CA TYR A 116 -10.03 5.35 6.22
C TYR A 116 -10.70 3.97 6.17
N VAL A 117 -10.21 3.01 6.94
CA VAL A 117 -10.82 1.68 7.07
C VAL A 117 -12.27 1.81 7.54
N ARG A 118 -12.56 2.62 8.56
CA ARG A 118 -13.94 2.83 9.07
C ARG A 118 -14.87 3.49 8.05
N GLU A 119 -14.35 4.39 7.22
CA GLU A 119 -15.13 5.06 6.19
C GLU A 119 -15.47 4.12 5.03
N LYS A 120 -14.53 3.25 4.62
CA LYS A 120 -14.68 2.40 3.44
C LYS A 120 -15.31 1.04 3.71
N ALA A 121 -15.08 0.47 4.90
CA ALA A 121 -15.65 -0.81 5.30
C ALA A 121 -17.18 -0.92 5.06
N PRO A 122 -18.03 0.00 5.55
CA PRO A 122 -19.48 -0.11 5.32
C PRO A 122 -19.87 -0.04 3.84
N LEU A 123 -19.12 0.71 3.02
CA LEU A 123 -19.35 0.80 1.58
C LEU A 123 -19.02 -0.51 0.87
N LEU A 124 -17.90 -1.15 1.23
CA LEU A 124 -17.50 -2.46 0.67
C LEU A 124 -18.53 -3.56 1.00
N ILE A 125 -19.06 -3.57 2.23
CA ILE A 125 -20.20 -4.44 2.59
C ILE A 125 -21.42 -4.13 1.71
N GLU A 126 -21.81 -2.87 1.62
CA GLU A 126 -22.99 -2.48 0.84
C GLU A 126 -22.87 -2.86 -0.64
N TYR A 127 -21.71 -2.64 -1.25
CA TYR A 127 -21.46 -2.97 -2.66
C TYR A 127 -21.45 -4.47 -2.90
N SER A 128 -20.75 -5.24 -2.07
CA SER A 128 -20.70 -6.70 -2.21
C SER A 128 -22.08 -7.33 -2.04
N GLU A 129 -22.90 -6.84 -1.12
CA GLU A 129 -24.29 -7.31 -0.96
C GLU A 129 -25.20 -6.91 -2.13
N LYS A 130 -25.03 -5.70 -2.69
CA LYS A 130 -25.72 -5.31 -3.94
C LYS A 130 -25.35 -6.24 -5.09
N MET A 131 -24.08 -6.60 -5.21
CA MET A 131 -23.62 -7.56 -6.22
C MET A 131 -24.28 -8.91 -6.02
N VAL A 132 -24.34 -9.44 -4.78
CA VAL A 132 -25.05 -10.70 -4.49
C VAL A 132 -26.51 -10.65 -4.95
N ARG A 133 -27.24 -9.58 -4.64
CA ARG A 133 -28.64 -9.44 -5.05
C ARG A 133 -28.83 -9.36 -6.57
N ALA A 134 -27.91 -8.70 -7.28
CA ALA A 134 -28.03 -8.48 -8.71
C ALA A 134 -27.47 -9.64 -9.56
N HIS A 135 -26.46 -10.35 -9.05
CA HIS A 135 -25.59 -11.20 -9.84
C HIS A 135 -25.32 -12.57 -9.21
N GLY A 136 -25.66 -12.79 -7.93
CA GLY A 136 -25.31 -14.01 -7.19
C GLY A 136 -25.92 -15.30 -7.75
N GLU A 137 -27.07 -15.23 -8.44
CA GLU A 137 -27.67 -16.40 -9.12
C GLU A 137 -26.99 -16.74 -10.45
N HIS A 138 -26.29 -15.78 -11.05
CA HIS A 138 -25.71 -15.90 -12.40
C HIS A 138 -24.20 -16.13 -12.38
N TYR A 139 -23.52 -15.67 -11.33
CA TYR A 139 -22.06 -15.67 -11.20
C TYR A 139 -21.68 -16.27 -9.85
N ALA A 140 -21.16 -17.50 -9.89
CA ALA A 140 -20.90 -18.32 -8.71
C ALA A 140 -19.84 -17.72 -7.76
N GLU A 141 -18.98 -16.85 -8.28
CA GLU A 141 -17.92 -16.15 -7.54
C GLU A 141 -18.45 -15.03 -6.63
N ILE A 142 -19.63 -14.47 -6.91
CA ILE A 142 -20.11 -13.26 -6.24
C ILE A 142 -20.49 -13.52 -4.77
N ILE A 143 -21.09 -14.68 -4.48
CA ILE A 143 -21.48 -15.03 -3.11
C ILE A 143 -20.23 -15.29 -2.24
N PRO A 144 -19.24 -16.11 -2.66
CA PRO A 144 -17.97 -16.24 -1.95
C PRO A 144 -17.24 -14.91 -1.80
N PHE A 145 -17.24 -14.04 -2.83
CA PHE A 145 -16.60 -12.73 -2.79
C PHE A 145 -17.16 -11.87 -1.65
N ALA A 146 -18.49 -11.76 -1.56
CA ALA A 146 -19.13 -11.02 -0.47
C ALA A 146 -18.85 -11.63 0.91
N GLY A 147 -18.74 -12.96 0.99
CA GLY A 147 -18.33 -13.66 2.21
C GLY A 147 -16.94 -13.24 2.68
N TRP A 148 -15.96 -13.22 1.77
CA TRP A 148 -14.59 -12.81 2.08
C TRP A 148 -14.45 -11.33 2.42
N VAL A 149 -15.16 -10.45 1.69
CA VAL A 149 -15.21 -9.01 2.04
C VAL A 149 -15.77 -8.81 3.44
N ARG A 150 -16.83 -9.54 3.81
CA ARG A 150 -17.39 -9.49 5.16
C ARG A 150 -16.41 -9.99 6.21
N ALA A 151 -15.78 -11.14 5.99
CA ALA A 151 -14.79 -11.69 6.91
C ALA A 151 -13.65 -10.70 7.19
N LEU A 152 -13.07 -10.11 6.13
CA LEU A 152 -11.99 -9.11 6.27
C LEU A 152 -12.40 -7.95 7.18
N ILE A 153 -13.62 -7.44 7.00
CA ILE A 153 -14.13 -6.29 7.75
C ILE A 153 -14.49 -6.67 9.19
N GLU A 154 -15.09 -7.85 9.38
CA GLU A 154 -15.44 -8.37 10.72
C GLU A 154 -14.19 -8.66 11.57
N ASP A 155 -13.06 -9.00 10.95
CA ASP A 155 -11.77 -9.18 11.63
C ASP A 155 -11.08 -7.83 11.90
N LEU A 156 -11.07 -6.91 10.92
CA LEU A 156 -10.42 -5.61 11.05
C LEU A 156 -11.08 -4.72 12.13
N MET A 157 -12.41 -4.72 12.27
CA MET A 157 -13.06 -3.81 13.24
C MET A 157 -12.64 -4.05 14.70
N PRO A 158 -12.69 -5.29 15.23
CA PRO A 158 -12.14 -5.61 16.54
C PRO A 158 -10.62 -5.42 16.62
N HIS A 159 -9.89 -5.68 15.53
CA HIS A 159 -8.44 -5.46 15.46
C HIS A 159 -8.08 -4.01 15.79
N LEU A 160 -8.62 -3.03 15.05
CA LEU A 160 -8.39 -1.60 15.30
C LEU A 160 -8.79 -1.18 16.72
N MET A 161 -9.84 -1.79 17.28
CA MET A 161 -10.26 -1.52 18.65
C MET A 161 -9.24 -2.00 19.69
N LYS A 162 -8.63 -3.18 19.49
CA LYS A 162 -7.57 -3.68 20.40
C LYS A 162 -6.36 -2.77 20.34
N GLU A 163 -6.03 -2.28 19.16
CA GLU A 163 -4.93 -1.33 18.99
C GLU A 163 -5.21 -0.03 19.74
N GLU A 164 -6.29 0.67 19.40
CA GLU A 164 -6.61 2.00 19.93
C GLU A 164 -6.93 2.01 21.43
N LYS A 165 -7.48 0.92 21.96
CA LYS A 165 -7.91 0.86 23.36
C LYS A 165 -6.90 0.22 24.28
N ILE A 166 -5.99 -0.60 23.76
CA ILE A 166 -5.07 -1.39 24.58
C ILE A 166 -3.63 -1.16 24.15
N LEU A 167 -3.26 -1.55 22.91
CA LEU A 167 -1.87 -1.56 22.48
C LEU A 167 -1.29 -0.15 22.35
N PHE A 168 -1.96 0.75 21.65
CA PHE A 168 -1.49 2.11 21.40
C PHE A 168 -1.39 2.95 22.69
N PRO A 169 -2.38 2.92 23.62
CA PRO A 169 -2.21 3.53 24.93
C PRO A 169 -1.01 2.98 25.70
N ALA A 170 -0.76 1.67 25.66
CA ALA A 170 0.40 1.06 26.30
C ALA A 170 1.73 1.53 25.67
N ILE A 171 1.81 1.59 24.35
CA ILE A 171 2.99 2.11 23.64
C ILE A 171 3.24 3.59 24.00
N ARG A 172 2.19 4.41 24.07
CA ARG A 172 2.29 5.81 24.49
C ARG A 172 2.88 5.92 25.90
N ALA A 173 2.40 5.12 26.85
CA ALA A 173 2.93 5.08 28.21
C ALA A 173 4.42 4.66 28.26
N LEU A 174 4.80 3.61 27.52
CA LEU A 174 6.21 3.19 27.40
C LEU A 174 7.10 4.31 26.86
N SER A 175 6.64 5.06 25.85
CA SER A 175 7.40 6.17 25.27
C SER A 175 7.66 7.32 26.25
N GLN A 176 6.86 7.41 27.32
CA GLN A 176 7.00 8.39 28.39
C GLN A 176 7.84 7.84 29.57
N GLY A 177 8.35 6.61 29.46
CA GLY A 177 9.09 5.93 30.52
C GLY A 177 8.21 5.40 31.65
N GLU A 178 6.91 5.28 31.42
CA GLU A 178 5.96 4.76 32.40
C GLU A 178 5.97 3.23 32.43
N HIS A 179 5.71 2.66 33.61
CA HIS A 179 5.52 1.22 33.74
C HIS A 179 4.14 0.83 33.23
N VAL A 180 4.09 -0.03 32.22
CA VAL A 180 2.82 -0.53 31.67
C VAL A 180 2.34 -1.73 32.48
N GLU A 181 1.27 -1.52 33.25
CA GLU A 181 0.53 -2.60 33.89
C GLU A 181 -0.71 -2.96 33.06
N GLY A 182 -0.59 -4.02 32.24
CA GLY A 182 -1.70 -4.59 31.49
C GLY A 182 -1.93 -6.06 31.85
N CYS A 183 -3.16 -6.54 31.65
CA CYS A 183 -3.48 -7.97 31.80
C CYS A 183 -2.78 -8.87 30.74
N PHE A 184 -2.05 -8.26 29.81
CA PHE A 184 -1.30 -8.92 28.74
C PHE A 184 0.19 -9.18 29.08
N GLY A 185 0.69 -8.72 30.23
CA GLY A 185 2.09 -8.87 30.60
C GLY A 185 3.01 -8.04 29.72
N HIS A 186 4.04 -8.64 29.10
CA HIS A 186 4.98 -7.93 28.25
C HIS A 186 4.30 -7.39 26.98
N ILE A 187 4.68 -6.18 26.52
CA ILE A 187 4.09 -5.52 25.34
C ILE A 187 4.25 -6.33 24.04
N GLY A 188 5.24 -7.22 23.99
CA GLY A 188 5.42 -8.16 22.89
C GLY A 188 4.26 -9.15 22.71
N ASN A 189 3.49 -9.45 23.76
CA ASN A 189 2.34 -10.35 23.66
C ASN A 189 1.22 -9.76 22.79
N PRO A 190 0.69 -8.54 23.05
CA PRO A 190 -0.30 -7.95 22.16
C PRO A 190 0.26 -7.62 20.77
N ILE A 191 1.55 -7.25 20.65
CA ILE A 191 2.19 -7.04 19.33
C ILE A 191 2.15 -8.33 18.48
N ASN A 192 2.54 -9.46 19.06
CA ASN A 192 2.50 -10.75 18.35
C ASN A 192 1.07 -11.13 17.93
N ALA A 193 0.06 -10.80 18.74
CA ALA A 193 -1.33 -11.02 18.38
C ALA A 193 -1.76 -10.16 17.19
N MET A 194 -1.39 -8.86 17.15
CA MET A 194 -1.72 -8.00 16.01
C MET A 194 -1.01 -8.45 14.74
N GLN A 195 0.27 -8.85 14.83
CA GLN A 195 1.01 -9.39 13.69
C GLN A 195 0.39 -10.68 13.13
N HIS A 196 -0.13 -11.56 13.99
CA HIS A 196 -0.86 -12.75 13.53
C HIS A 196 -2.15 -12.36 12.78
N GLU A 197 -2.91 -11.40 13.29
CA GLU A 197 -4.12 -10.91 12.64
C GLU A 197 -3.82 -10.19 11.31
N HIS A 198 -2.66 -9.53 11.18
CA HIS A 198 -2.18 -9.00 9.90
C HIS A 198 -1.94 -10.10 8.86
N GLU A 199 -1.39 -11.25 9.27
CA GLU A 199 -1.22 -12.40 8.37
C GLU A 199 -2.58 -12.97 7.93
N GLU A 200 -3.55 -13.04 8.83
CA GLU A 200 -4.92 -13.49 8.52
C GLU A 200 -5.61 -12.55 7.52
N ALA A 201 -5.51 -11.23 7.72
CA ALA A 201 -6.02 -10.24 6.78
C ALA A 201 -5.37 -10.38 5.39
N GLY A 202 -4.05 -10.59 5.33
CA GLY A 202 -3.32 -10.86 4.08
C GLY A 202 -3.79 -12.14 3.38
N ALA A 203 -4.08 -13.19 4.13
CA ALA A 203 -4.62 -14.43 3.58
C ALA A 203 -6.03 -14.25 2.98
N ILE A 204 -6.89 -13.44 3.60
CA ILE A 204 -8.21 -13.09 3.05
C ILE A 204 -8.08 -12.28 1.76
N LEU A 205 -7.17 -11.29 1.72
CA LEU A 205 -6.90 -10.50 0.52
C LEU A 205 -6.41 -11.38 -0.63
N GLN A 206 -5.56 -12.37 -0.36
CA GLN A 206 -5.15 -13.35 -1.37
C GLN A 206 -6.34 -14.12 -1.95
N LYS A 207 -7.28 -14.57 -1.12
CA LYS A 207 -8.51 -15.23 -1.59
C LYS A 207 -9.36 -14.32 -2.47
N LEU A 208 -9.41 -13.04 -2.12
CA LEU A 208 -10.11 -12.02 -2.92
C LEU A 208 -9.41 -11.82 -4.27
N HIS A 209 -8.09 -11.73 -4.34
CA HIS A 209 -7.36 -11.66 -5.62
C HIS A 209 -7.63 -12.86 -6.52
N GLU A 210 -7.50 -14.07 -5.97
CA GLU A 210 -7.75 -15.33 -6.70
C GLU A 210 -9.16 -15.36 -7.31
N LEU A 211 -10.16 -14.90 -6.55
CA LEU A 211 -11.57 -14.95 -6.94
C LEU A 211 -11.95 -13.86 -7.96
N THR A 212 -11.22 -12.74 -7.95
CA THR A 212 -11.57 -11.53 -8.71
C THR A 212 -10.64 -11.28 -9.90
N ASN A 213 -9.68 -12.18 -10.14
CA ASN A 213 -8.59 -11.98 -11.10
C ASN A 213 -7.91 -10.64 -10.87
N ASP A 214 -7.34 -10.47 -9.68
CA ASP A 214 -6.65 -9.26 -9.23
C ASP A 214 -7.54 -8.00 -9.34
N PHE A 215 -8.77 -8.10 -8.85
CA PHE A 215 -9.79 -7.04 -8.94
C PHE A 215 -10.06 -6.56 -10.37
N THR A 216 -9.92 -7.43 -11.37
CA THR A 216 -10.23 -7.12 -12.77
C THR A 216 -11.70 -7.44 -13.05
N PRO A 217 -12.58 -6.43 -13.20
CA PRO A 217 -13.99 -6.68 -13.46
C PRO A 217 -14.20 -7.25 -14.88
N PRO A 218 -15.06 -8.26 -15.06
CA PRO A 218 -15.37 -8.79 -16.39
C PRO A 218 -16.08 -7.75 -17.27
N GLU A 219 -16.14 -7.98 -18.59
CA GLU A 219 -16.73 -7.03 -19.54
C GLU A 219 -18.19 -6.68 -19.19
N HIS A 220 -18.96 -7.68 -18.78
CA HIS A 220 -20.37 -7.55 -18.40
C HIS A 220 -20.59 -6.99 -16.97
N ALA A 221 -19.54 -6.66 -16.23
CA ALA A 221 -19.66 -6.12 -14.88
C ALA A 221 -20.40 -4.79 -14.89
N CYS A 222 -21.44 -4.69 -14.06
CA CYS A 222 -22.17 -3.44 -13.86
C CYS A 222 -21.32 -2.40 -13.11
N THR A 223 -21.80 -1.16 -13.06
CA THR A 223 -21.08 -0.05 -12.39
C THR A 223 -20.77 -0.35 -10.93
N THR A 224 -21.71 -0.90 -10.16
CA THR A 224 -21.50 -1.23 -8.74
C THR A 224 -20.38 -2.25 -8.55
N TRP A 225 -20.31 -3.27 -9.42
CA TRP A 225 -19.24 -4.26 -9.38
C TRP A 225 -17.88 -3.61 -9.65
N ARG A 226 -17.77 -2.81 -10.72
CA ARG A 226 -16.53 -2.10 -11.06
C ARG A 226 -16.07 -1.16 -9.93
N VAL A 227 -17.01 -0.44 -9.32
CA VAL A 227 -16.73 0.43 -8.17
C VAL A 227 -16.27 -0.39 -6.97
N CYS A 228 -16.93 -1.51 -6.67
CA CYS A 228 -16.55 -2.39 -5.56
C CYS A 228 -15.10 -2.87 -5.69
N TYR A 229 -14.69 -3.36 -6.85
CA TYR A 229 -13.33 -3.83 -7.10
C TYR A 229 -12.32 -2.69 -7.02
N ALA A 230 -12.62 -1.53 -7.60
CA ALA A 230 -11.74 -0.36 -7.49
C ALA A 230 -11.58 0.12 -6.04
N THR A 231 -12.67 0.17 -5.27
CA THR A 231 -12.63 0.53 -3.84
C THR A 231 -11.85 -0.49 -3.03
N LEU A 232 -11.95 -1.79 -3.35
CA LEU A 232 -11.22 -2.84 -2.64
C LEU A 232 -9.71 -2.79 -2.95
N ALA A 233 -9.32 -2.49 -4.19
CA ALA A 233 -7.92 -2.26 -4.56
C ALA A 233 -7.32 -1.02 -3.85
N GLU A 234 -8.09 0.08 -3.75
CA GLU A 234 -7.72 1.27 -2.97
C GLU A 234 -7.58 0.91 -1.48
N PHE A 235 -8.51 0.13 -0.95
CA PHE A 235 -8.53 -0.32 0.44
C PHE A 235 -7.34 -1.21 0.79
N GLU A 236 -7.03 -2.19 -0.05
CA GLU A 236 -5.85 -3.04 0.14
C GLU A 236 -4.55 -2.23 0.10
N ALA A 237 -4.43 -1.27 -0.82
CA ALA A 237 -3.24 -0.43 -0.90
C ALA A 237 -3.01 0.38 0.38
N ASP A 238 -4.08 0.95 0.95
CA ASP A 238 -4.02 1.64 2.25
C ASP A 238 -3.69 0.68 3.39
N LEU A 239 -4.34 -0.49 3.44
CA LEU A 239 -4.12 -1.49 4.48
C LEU A 239 -2.68 -2.04 4.47
N HIS A 240 -2.07 -2.22 3.30
CA HIS A 240 -0.66 -2.61 3.22
C HIS A 240 0.28 -1.52 3.78
N GLN A 241 -0.02 -0.24 3.52
CA GLN A 241 0.75 0.86 4.09
C GLN A 241 0.57 0.92 5.61
N HIS A 242 -0.67 0.79 6.09
CA HIS A 242 -1.00 0.70 7.52
C HIS A 242 -0.20 -0.38 8.22
N ILE A 243 -0.33 -1.63 7.77
CA ILE A 243 0.36 -2.79 8.36
C ILE A 243 1.88 -2.62 8.30
N HIS A 244 2.42 -1.98 7.25
CA HIS A 244 3.86 -1.68 7.19
C HIS A 244 4.30 -0.73 8.30
N LEU A 245 3.59 0.39 8.47
CA LEU A 245 3.94 1.39 9.50
C LEU A 245 3.94 0.75 10.89
N GLU A 246 3.04 -0.21 11.12
CA GLU A 246 2.97 -0.94 12.37
C GLU A 246 4.09 -1.97 12.52
N ASN A 247 4.13 -2.95 11.62
CA ASN A 247 5.03 -4.10 11.72
C ASN A 247 6.50 -3.69 11.62
N ASN A 248 6.82 -2.68 10.81
CA ASN A 248 8.20 -2.34 10.45
C ASN A 248 8.71 -1.06 11.12
N ILE A 249 7.84 -0.26 11.75
CA ILE A 249 8.25 0.99 12.40
C ILE A 249 7.75 1.07 13.84
N LEU A 250 6.43 1.05 14.07
CA LEU A 250 5.85 1.26 15.39
C LEU A 250 6.21 0.12 16.36
N PHE A 251 5.97 -1.13 15.96
CA PHE A 251 6.17 -2.28 16.85
C PHE A 251 7.64 -2.53 17.20
N PRO A 252 8.60 -2.50 16.24
CA PRO A 252 10.02 -2.65 16.58
C PRO A 252 10.50 -1.59 17.58
N LYS A 253 10.17 -0.31 17.34
CA LYS A 253 10.53 0.77 18.26
C LYS A 253 9.90 0.61 19.64
N SER A 254 8.67 0.09 19.69
CA SER A 254 7.97 -0.15 20.96
C SER A 254 8.62 -1.27 21.76
N LEU A 255 9.11 -2.31 21.09
CA LEU A 255 9.84 -3.41 21.72
C LEU A 255 11.21 -2.96 22.24
N ASP A 256 11.91 -2.09 21.52
CA ASP A 256 13.20 -1.54 21.96
C ASP A 256 13.07 -0.70 23.25
N LEU A 257 11.94 -0.03 23.46
CA LEU A 257 11.66 0.71 24.70
C LEU A 257 11.32 -0.20 25.90
N ALA A 258 10.92 -1.45 25.65
CA ALA A 258 10.50 -2.40 26.69
C ALA A 258 11.61 -3.36 27.15
N GLN A 259 12.83 -3.21 26.61
CA GLN A 259 14.03 -3.96 27.01
C GLN A 259 14.66 -3.39 28.30
#